data_AF-A0A6J8E326-F1
#
_entry.id   AF-A0A6J8E326-F1
#
_cell.length_a   1.000
_cell.length_b   1.000
_cell.length_c   1.000
_cell.angle_alpha   90.00
_cell.angle_beta   90.00
_cell.angle_gamma   90.00
#
_symmetry.space_group_name_H-M   'P 1'
#
loop_
_entity.id
_entity.type
_entity.pdbx_description
1 polymer ?
#
loop_
_entity_poly.entity_id
_entity_poly.type
_entity_poly.pdbx_seq_one_letter_code
_entity_poly.pdbx_strand_id
1 'polypeptide(L)'
;MAEVYLLLQDLITQTDDENIDRLYQIHKSVSKRKLVFSVVSCLAAKRRQIARVKNYVENVIPQYTPDDFRNRFRMSRSTFDALVLSLSPQLAVGFKGGIMKVSIEKQLLIFIRYASCQQILTELVDSFVVCEATVHTIIHRTSSIICSDLLPALVKWPSGMKVQETVDMFFQHKGFPGVLSAIDGSHIPIKTPKVDGEQYYSRKKFPSIILQAVCDKNLHFLDLYCGWPVYKCI
;
A
#
# COMPACT_ATOMS: atom_id res chain seq x y z
N MET A 1 -11.63 -41.79 9.50
CA MET A 1 -11.27 -40.36 9.62
C MET A 1 -10.00 -40.02 8.85
N ALA A 2 -8.88 -40.72 9.11
CA ALA A 2 -7.66 -40.58 8.30
C ALA A 2 -7.82 -41.04 6.84
N GLU A 3 -8.57 -42.13 6.62
CA GLU A 3 -8.84 -42.67 5.27
C GLU A 3 -9.57 -41.68 4.36
N VAL A 4 -10.59 -40.96 4.85
CA VAL A 4 -11.34 -39.98 4.06
C VAL A 4 -10.46 -38.78 3.67
N TYR A 5 -9.52 -38.41 4.53
CA TYR A 5 -8.58 -37.32 4.27
C TYR A 5 -7.52 -37.74 3.23
N LEU A 6 -6.98 -38.95 3.34
CA LEU A 6 -6.04 -39.52 2.37
C LEU A 6 -6.71 -39.74 1.00
N LEU A 7 -7.94 -40.27 0.98
CA LEU A 7 -8.76 -40.42 -0.23
C LEU A 7 -9.02 -39.08 -0.94
N LEU A 8 -9.32 -38.02 -0.19
CA LEU A 8 -9.50 -36.67 -0.75
C LEU A 8 -8.18 -36.08 -1.25
N GLN A 9 -7.04 -36.37 -0.62
CA GLN A 9 -5.72 -35.96 -1.10
C GLN A 9 -5.35 -36.64 -2.42
N ASP A 10 -5.53 -37.97 -2.51
CA ASP A 10 -5.22 -38.78 -3.70
C ASP A 10 -6.12 -38.44 -4.89
N LEU A 11 -7.44 -38.31 -4.67
CA LEU A 11 -8.42 -37.95 -5.71
C LEU A 11 -8.18 -36.58 -6.33
N ILE A 12 -7.60 -35.65 -5.57
CA ILE A 12 -7.35 -34.28 -6.06
C ILE A 12 -6.02 -34.20 -6.81
N THR A 13 -5.03 -35.05 -6.52
CA THR A 13 -3.76 -35.11 -7.28
C THR A 13 -3.89 -35.71 -8.70
N GLN A 14 -4.94 -36.49 -8.96
CA GLN A 14 -5.21 -37.13 -10.25
C GLN A 14 -6.43 -36.46 -10.90
N THR A 15 -6.25 -35.43 -11.72
CA THR A 15 -7.34 -34.81 -12.47
C THR A 15 -7.55 -35.54 -13.80
N ASP A 16 -8.47 -36.50 -13.80
CA ASP A 16 -9.21 -37.01 -14.98
C ASP A 16 -10.71 -36.90 -14.67
N ASP A 17 -11.54 -36.70 -15.70
CA ASP A 17 -12.99 -36.40 -15.59
C ASP A 17 -13.81 -37.47 -14.82
N GLU A 18 -13.26 -38.68 -14.64
CA GLU A 18 -13.87 -39.76 -13.82
C GLU A 18 -13.89 -39.47 -12.30
N ASN A 19 -13.11 -38.50 -11.80
CA ASN A 19 -13.00 -38.23 -10.36
C ASN A 19 -14.07 -37.30 -9.78
N ILE A 20 -14.95 -36.75 -10.62
CA ILE A 20 -16.04 -35.85 -10.18
C ILE A 20 -17.15 -36.62 -9.43
N ASP A 21 -17.50 -37.84 -9.87
CA ASP A 21 -18.55 -38.64 -9.24
C ASP A 21 -18.16 -39.13 -7.84
N ARG A 22 -16.87 -39.44 -7.62
CA ARG A 22 -16.35 -39.83 -6.29
C ARG A 22 -16.36 -38.66 -5.31
N LEU A 23 -16.05 -37.44 -5.77
CA LEU A 23 -16.17 -36.23 -4.97
C LEU A 23 -17.64 -35.94 -4.60
N TYR A 24 -18.58 -36.24 -5.50
CA TYR A 24 -20.02 -36.07 -5.27
C TYR A 24 -20.56 -37.03 -4.19
N GLN A 25 -20.06 -38.27 -4.14
CA GLN A 25 -20.44 -39.22 -3.08
C GLN A 25 -19.83 -38.87 -1.71
N ILE A 26 -18.61 -38.32 -1.69
CA ILE A 26 -18.00 -37.81 -0.45
C ILE A 26 -18.73 -36.56 0.06
N HIS A 27 -19.22 -35.68 -0.83
CA HIS A 27 -20.06 -34.54 -0.46
C HIS A 27 -21.35 -34.96 0.26
N LYS A 28 -21.95 -36.12 -0.08
CA LYS A 28 -23.16 -36.63 0.58
C LYS A 28 -22.93 -37.12 2.02
N SER A 29 -21.72 -37.58 2.35
CA SER A 29 -21.39 -38.19 3.65
C SER A 29 -20.70 -37.23 4.63
N VAL A 30 -20.34 -36.02 4.18
CA VAL A 30 -19.55 -35.04 4.95
C VAL A 30 -20.27 -33.70 5.02
N SER A 31 -20.32 -33.10 6.22
CA SER A 31 -20.88 -31.75 6.40
C SER A 31 -20.22 -30.72 5.47
N LYS A 32 -21.02 -29.85 4.83
CA LYS A 32 -20.55 -28.79 3.91
C LYS A 32 -19.33 -28.02 4.41
N ARG A 33 -19.26 -27.71 5.72
CA ARG A 33 -18.11 -27.01 6.32
C ARG A 33 -16.80 -27.80 6.23
N LYS A 34 -16.85 -29.11 6.45
CA LYS A 34 -15.67 -30.00 6.39
C LYS A 34 -15.18 -30.17 4.96
N LEU A 35 -16.10 -30.30 4.00
CA LEU A 35 -15.74 -30.38 2.58
C LEU A 35 -15.09 -29.08 2.09
N VAL A 36 -15.68 -27.93 2.41
CA VAL A 36 -15.10 -26.61 2.09
C VAL A 36 -13.71 -26.47 2.71
N PHE A 37 -13.52 -26.86 3.98
CA PHE A 37 -12.21 -26.82 4.62
C PHE A 37 -11.18 -27.71 3.92
N SER A 38 -11.54 -28.95 3.54
CA SER A 38 -10.66 -29.87 2.83
C SER A 38 -10.28 -29.34 1.44
N VAL A 39 -11.25 -28.84 0.67
CA VAL A 39 -11.01 -28.25 -0.65
C VAL A 39 -10.12 -27.01 -0.54
N VAL A 40 -10.41 -26.10 0.39
CA VAL A 40 -9.58 -24.90 0.64
C VAL A 40 -8.17 -25.26 1.09
N SER A 41 -8.02 -26.26 1.97
CA SER A 41 -6.71 -26.73 2.44
C SER A 41 -5.91 -27.37 1.31
N CYS A 42 -6.55 -28.16 0.45
CA CYS A 42 -5.91 -28.78 -0.69
C CYS A 42 -5.51 -27.75 -1.75
N LEU A 43 -6.38 -26.77 -2.05
CA LEU A 43 -6.05 -25.64 -2.92
C LEU A 43 -4.94 -24.76 -2.33
N ALA A 44 -4.91 -24.59 -1.01
CA ALA A 44 -3.83 -23.89 -0.32
C ALA A 44 -2.49 -24.66 -0.40
N ALA A 45 -2.52 -25.99 -0.28
CA ALA A 45 -1.36 -26.87 -0.43
C ALA A 45 -0.87 -26.95 -1.88
N LYS A 46 -1.77 -26.87 -2.86
CA LYS A 46 -1.48 -26.80 -4.30
C LYS A 46 -1.06 -25.42 -4.79
N ARG A 47 -0.99 -24.39 -3.93
CA ARG A 47 -0.45 -23.10 -4.35
C ARG A 47 0.96 -23.32 -4.89
N ARG A 48 1.16 -22.94 -6.16
CA ARG A 48 2.45 -22.99 -6.85
C ARG A 48 3.53 -22.39 -5.94
N GLN A 49 4.51 -23.19 -5.56
CA GLN A 49 5.66 -22.76 -4.78
C GLN A 49 6.58 -21.98 -5.71
N ILE A 50 6.44 -20.65 -5.71
CA ILE A 50 7.31 -19.74 -6.44
C ILE A 50 8.55 -19.50 -5.57
N ALA A 51 9.74 -19.57 -6.15
CA ALA A 51 10.97 -19.20 -5.46
C ALA A 51 10.92 -17.71 -5.12
N ARG A 52 11.11 -17.36 -3.85
CA ARG A 52 11.04 -15.99 -3.33
C ARG A 52 12.23 -15.70 -2.43
N VAL A 53 12.56 -14.42 -2.26
CA VAL A 53 13.65 -13.99 -1.38
C VAL A 53 13.22 -14.21 0.07
N LYS A 54 13.75 -15.26 0.70
CA LYS A 54 13.41 -15.59 2.09
C LYS A 54 14.14 -14.63 3.04
N ASN A 55 13.46 -14.28 4.13
CA ASN A 55 14.01 -13.53 5.27
C ASN A 55 14.56 -12.13 4.91
N TYR A 56 14.07 -11.48 3.85
CA TYR A 56 14.51 -10.13 3.49
C TYR A 56 14.25 -9.11 4.61
N VAL A 57 13.06 -9.18 5.23
CA VAL A 57 12.67 -8.22 6.28
C VAL A 57 13.42 -8.50 7.58
N GLU A 58 13.64 -9.77 7.87
CA GLU A 58 14.18 -10.24 9.13
C GLU A 58 15.72 -10.19 9.14
N ASN A 59 16.37 -10.41 7.99
CA ASN A 59 17.82 -10.50 7.92
C ASN A 59 18.47 -9.33 7.17
N VAL A 60 17.85 -8.78 6.13
CA VAL A 60 18.51 -7.77 5.27
C VAL A 60 18.21 -6.36 5.76
N ILE A 61 16.93 -6.03 5.97
CA ILE A 61 16.51 -4.68 6.40
C ILE A 61 17.17 -4.22 7.71
N PRO A 62 17.39 -5.06 8.73
CA PRO A 62 18.05 -4.65 9.98
C PRO A 62 19.54 -4.35 9.80
N GLN A 63 20.17 -4.87 8.75
CA GLN A 63 21.59 -4.62 8.45
C GLN A 63 21.81 -3.31 7.69
N TYR A 64 20.75 -2.63 7.24
CA TYR A 64 20.89 -1.35 6.55
C TYR A 64 21.48 -0.29 7.47
N THR A 65 22.51 0.39 6.97
CA THR A 65 22.99 1.63 7.57
C THR A 65 21.85 2.68 7.57
N PRO A 66 21.93 3.73 8.39
CA PRO A 66 20.96 4.82 8.35
C PRO A 66 20.76 5.41 6.94
N ASP A 67 21.85 5.54 6.18
CA ASP A 67 21.81 6.06 4.80
C ASP A 67 21.20 5.05 3.82
N ASP A 68 21.52 3.76 3.94
CA ASP A 68 20.88 2.72 3.14
C ASP A 68 19.36 2.71 3.36
N PHE A 69 18.94 2.77 4.62
CA PHE A 69 17.53 2.80 4.97
C PHE A 69 16.85 4.04 4.39
N ARG A 70 17.47 5.22 4.54
CA ARG A 70 16.95 6.48 3.99
C ARG A 70 16.87 6.45 2.48
N ASN A 71 17.87 5.92 1.78
CA ASN A 71 17.85 5.82 0.33
C ASN A 71 16.76 4.86 -0.16
N ARG A 72 16.50 3.79 0.59
CA ARG A 72 15.55 2.74 0.22
C ARG A 72 14.10 3.03 0.60
N PHE A 73 13.87 3.76 1.69
CA PHE A 73 12.55 4.03 2.24
C PHE A 73 12.20 5.51 2.28
N ARG A 74 13.10 6.38 1.78
CA ARG A 74 12.94 7.85 1.69
C ARG A 74 12.67 8.54 3.04
N MET A 75 12.95 7.85 4.15
CA MET A 75 12.79 8.36 5.51
C MET A 75 13.81 7.73 6.45
N SER A 76 14.05 8.38 7.59
CA SER A 76 14.91 7.80 8.62
C SER A 76 14.22 6.63 9.33
N ARG A 77 15.00 5.73 9.94
CA ARG A 77 14.46 4.61 10.72
C ARG A 77 13.65 5.09 11.93
N SER A 78 14.11 6.13 12.62
CA SER A 78 13.35 6.71 13.75
C SER A 78 12.00 7.28 13.32
N THR A 79 11.94 7.94 12.15
CA THR A 79 10.66 8.39 11.56
C THR A 79 9.75 7.20 11.22
N PHE A 80 10.33 6.12 10.67
CA PHE A 80 9.60 4.90 10.39
C PHE A 80 9.03 4.27 11.67
N ASP A 81 9.82 4.13 12.73
CA ASP A 81 9.38 3.56 14.00
C ASP A 81 8.27 4.42 14.64
N ALA A 82 8.39 5.75 14.57
CA ALA A 82 7.33 6.66 15.00
C ALA A 82 6.03 6.45 14.20
N LEU A 83 6.14 6.28 12.88
CA LEU A 83 4.99 6.01 12.01
C LEU A 83 4.33 4.65 12.35
N VAL A 84 5.13 3.62 12.63
CA VAL A 84 4.63 2.32 13.09
C VAL A 84 3.80 2.48 14.35
N LEU A 85 4.31 3.22 15.34
CA LEU A 85 3.58 3.48 16.59
C LEU A 85 2.27 4.23 16.33
N SER A 86 2.29 5.28 15.51
CA SER A 86 1.10 6.09 15.21
C SER A 86 0.01 5.31 14.46
N LEU A 87 0.38 4.45 13.52
CA LEU A 87 -0.58 3.73 12.66
C LEU A 87 -0.97 2.34 13.18
N SER A 88 -0.24 1.79 14.16
CA SER A 88 -0.49 0.45 14.72
C SER A 88 -1.93 0.21 15.16
N PRO A 89 -2.61 1.12 15.89
CA PRO A 89 -3.97 0.89 16.37
C PRO A 89 -4.96 0.61 15.23
N GLN A 90 -4.85 1.34 14.12
CA GLN A 90 -5.75 1.23 12.97
C GLN A 90 -5.36 0.07 12.05
N LEU A 91 -4.06 -0.22 11.92
CA LEU A 91 -3.54 -1.33 11.11
C LEU A 91 -3.77 -2.71 11.76
N ALA A 92 -3.90 -2.79 13.07
CA ALA A 92 -4.19 -4.04 13.78
C ALA A 92 -5.61 -4.60 13.49
N VAL A 93 -6.61 -3.74 13.25
CA VAL A 93 -8.04 -4.11 13.27
C VAL A 93 -8.52 -4.89 12.03
N GLY A 94 -7.91 -4.66 10.86
CA GLY A 94 -8.52 -5.01 9.57
C GLY A 94 -8.03 -6.28 8.88
N PHE A 95 -7.06 -7.04 9.41
CA PHE A 95 -6.72 -8.35 8.82
C PHE A 95 -7.62 -9.45 9.40
N LYS A 96 -8.83 -9.58 8.83
CA LYS A 96 -9.77 -10.67 9.12
C LYS A 96 -9.59 -11.79 8.08
N GLY A 97 -8.66 -12.71 8.33
CA GLY A 97 -8.46 -13.93 7.53
C GLY A 97 -7.05 -14.10 6.96
N GLY A 98 -6.78 -15.30 6.42
CA GLY A 98 -5.46 -15.75 5.94
C GLY A 98 -4.76 -16.68 6.93
N ILE A 99 -3.90 -17.57 6.42
CA ILE A 99 -3.16 -18.56 7.22
C ILE A 99 -2.09 -17.87 8.10
N MET A 100 -1.55 -16.73 7.66
CA MET A 100 -0.52 -15.98 8.37
C MET A 100 -0.79 -14.47 8.26
N LYS A 101 -0.80 -13.77 9.39
CA LYS A 101 -0.94 -12.32 9.43
C LYS A 101 0.41 -11.67 9.16
N VAL A 102 0.46 -10.75 8.19
CA VAL A 102 1.65 -9.91 7.94
C VAL A 102 1.80 -8.94 9.11
N SER A 103 3.00 -8.85 9.72
CA SER A 103 3.25 -7.91 10.83
C SER A 103 3.03 -6.46 10.38
N ILE A 104 2.64 -5.57 11.32
CA ILE A 104 2.37 -4.16 11.02
C ILE A 104 3.62 -3.48 10.43
N GLU A 105 4.79 -3.76 11.01
CA GLU A 105 6.07 -3.27 10.52
C GLU A 105 6.28 -3.68 9.05
N LYS A 106 6.05 -4.95 8.72
CA LYS A 106 6.19 -5.47 7.36
C LYS A 106 5.18 -4.85 6.39
N GLN A 107 3.94 -4.61 6.83
CA GLN A 107 2.95 -3.89 6.02
C GLN A 107 3.41 -2.47 5.69
N LEU A 108 3.95 -1.74 6.67
CA LEU A 108 4.44 -0.39 6.46
C LEU A 108 5.71 -0.35 5.60
N LEU A 109 6.63 -1.31 5.77
CA LEU A 109 7.80 -1.45 4.89
C LEU A 109 7.37 -1.68 3.44
N ILE A 110 6.37 -2.55 3.18
CA ILE A 110 5.81 -2.77 1.85
C ILE A 110 5.22 -1.47 1.29
N PHE A 111 4.39 -0.79 2.07
CA PHE A 111 3.73 0.45 1.66
C PHE A 111 4.73 1.55 1.32
N ILE A 112 5.70 1.81 2.19
CA ILE A 112 6.70 2.86 2.00
C ILE A 112 7.59 2.52 0.83
N ARG A 113 7.99 1.25 0.67
CA ARG A 113 8.80 0.82 -0.47
C ARG A 113 8.08 1.05 -1.80
N TYR A 114 6.77 0.74 -1.83
CA TYR A 114 5.91 1.04 -2.97
C TYR A 114 5.85 2.54 -3.27
N ALA A 115 5.58 3.38 -2.26
CA ALA A 115 5.47 4.84 -2.42
C ALA A 115 6.80 5.52 -2.79
N SER A 116 7.93 4.98 -2.32
CA SER A 116 9.25 5.60 -2.40
C SER A 116 10.00 5.35 -3.71
N CYS A 117 9.82 4.17 -4.29
CA CYS A 117 10.69 3.69 -5.37
C CYS A 117 9.96 3.34 -6.66
N GLN A 118 8.62 3.52 -6.74
CA GLN A 118 7.81 3.14 -7.91
C GLN A 118 8.16 1.76 -8.47
N GLN A 119 8.55 0.82 -7.60
CA GLN A 119 8.94 -0.52 -8.02
C GLN A 119 7.74 -1.27 -8.58
N ILE A 120 8.02 -2.21 -9.48
CA ILE A 120 7.02 -3.13 -10.01
C ILE A 120 6.51 -3.99 -8.85
N LEU A 121 5.19 -4.19 -8.78
CA LEU A 121 4.53 -4.95 -7.71
C LEU A 121 5.11 -6.37 -7.53
N THR A 122 5.55 -6.99 -8.62
CA THR A 122 6.17 -8.33 -8.62
C THR A 122 7.44 -8.38 -7.77
N GLU A 123 8.28 -7.35 -7.81
CA GLU A 123 9.51 -7.29 -6.99
C GLU A 123 9.18 -7.21 -5.49
N LEU A 124 8.10 -6.51 -5.13
CA LEU A 124 7.63 -6.43 -3.75
C LEU A 124 7.08 -7.78 -3.28
N VAL A 125 6.32 -8.47 -4.12
CA VAL A 125 5.78 -9.81 -3.86
C VAL A 125 6.91 -10.79 -3.56
N ASP A 126 7.97 -10.76 -4.35
CA ASP A 126 9.11 -11.67 -4.22
C ASP A 126 10.00 -11.32 -3.01
N SER A 127 10.26 -10.03 -2.79
CA SER A 127 11.11 -9.57 -1.68
C SER A 127 10.45 -9.76 -0.32
N PHE A 128 9.16 -9.46 -0.21
CA PHE A 128 8.45 -9.53 1.07
C PHE A 128 7.75 -10.87 1.30
N VAL A 129 7.80 -11.79 0.35
CA VAL A 129 7.20 -13.13 0.45
C VAL A 129 5.69 -13.05 0.78
N VAL A 130 4.98 -12.20 0.04
CA VAL A 130 3.52 -12.00 0.18
C VAL A 130 2.84 -12.26 -1.15
N CYS A 131 1.51 -12.39 -1.19
CA CYS A 131 0.79 -12.47 -2.45
C CYS A 131 0.49 -11.07 -3.00
N GLU A 132 0.36 -10.93 -4.31
CA GLU A 132 0.03 -9.65 -4.97
C GLU A 132 -1.26 -9.02 -4.43
N ALA A 133 -2.31 -9.84 -4.23
CA ALA A 133 -3.56 -9.39 -3.61
C ALA A 133 -3.35 -8.80 -2.19
N THR A 134 -2.40 -9.36 -1.43
CA THR A 134 -2.03 -8.85 -0.10
C THR A 134 -1.33 -7.51 -0.21
N VAL A 135 -0.40 -7.35 -1.17
CA VAL A 135 0.27 -6.06 -1.42
C VAL A 135 -0.75 -4.98 -1.79
N HIS A 136 -1.67 -5.27 -2.71
CA HIS A 136 -2.76 -4.34 -3.06
C HIS A 136 -3.61 -3.95 -1.85
N THR A 137 -4.00 -4.92 -1.03
CA THR A 137 -4.79 -4.65 0.19
C THR A 137 -4.02 -3.75 1.16
N ILE A 138 -2.72 -4.01 1.35
CA ILE A 138 -1.85 -3.17 2.19
C ILE A 138 -1.78 -1.75 1.65
N ILE A 139 -1.55 -1.59 0.34
CA ILE A 139 -1.45 -0.27 -0.30
C ILE A 139 -2.74 0.53 -0.08
N HIS A 140 -3.88 -0.01 -0.51
CA HIS A 140 -5.15 0.72 -0.43
C HIS A 140 -5.55 1.04 1.00
N ARG A 141 -5.36 0.09 1.92
CA ARG A 141 -5.74 0.28 3.32
C ARG A 141 -4.85 1.31 4.01
N THR A 142 -3.53 1.21 3.81
CA THR A 142 -2.58 2.14 4.44
C THR A 142 -2.76 3.54 3.86
N SER A 143 -2.98 3.69 2.56
CA SER A 143 -3.33 4.98 1.95
C SER A 143 -4.61 5.57 2.55
N SER A 144 -5.66 4.76 2.70
CA SER A 144 -6.93 5.23 3.27
C SER A 144 -6.75 5.75 4.69
N ILE A 145 -6.05 4.99 5.55
CA ILE A 145 -5.73 5.37 6.92
C ILE A 145 -4.89 6.66 6.96
N ILE A 146 -3.87 6.77 6.11
CA ILE A 146 -3.03 7.98 6.05
C ILE A 146 -3.89 9.19 5.67
N CYS A 147 -4.74 9.05 4.65
CA CYS A 147 -5.59 10.15 4.19
C CYS A 147 -6.67 10.54 5.21
N SER A 148 -7.27 9.59 5.92
CA SER A 148 -8.36 9.87 6.86
C SER A 148 -7.85 10.37 8.22
N ASP A 149 -6.71 9.86 8.70
CA ASP A 149 -6.32 10.00 10.09
C ASP A 149 -5.01 10.80 10.23
N LEU A 150 -3.96 10.40 9.50
CA LEU A 150 -2.62 10.99 9.67
C LEU A 150 -2.49 12.36 9.00
N LEU A 151 -2.97 12.48 7.76
CA LEU A 151 -2.84 13.68 6.95
C LEU A 151 -3.54 14.88 7.61
N PRO A 152 -4.79 14.80 8.10
CA PRO A 152 -5.44 15.91 8.80
C PRO A 152 -4.77 16.27 10.15
N ALA A 153 -4.07 15.31 10.78
CA ALA A 153 -3.35 15.57 12.02
C ALA A 153 -2.06 16.37 11.79
N LEU A 154 -1.37 16.11 10.68
CA LEU A 154 -0.06 16.70 10.34
C LEU A 154 -0.16 17.95 9.46
N VAL A 155 -1.00 17.93 8.43
CA VAL A 155 -1.14 19.01 7.43
C VAL A 155 -2.24 19.95 7.91
N LYS A 156 -1.84 21.12 8.41
CA LYS A 156 -2.75 22.12 8.96
C LYS A 156 -2.40 23.49 8.44
N TRP A 157 -3.42 24.22 8.01
CA TRP A 157 -3.28 25.62 7.70
C TRP A 157 -2.88 26.42 8.96
N PRO A 158 -1.90 27.34 8.87
CA PRO A 158 -1.54 28.17 10.01
C PRO A 158 -2.71 29.05 10.44
N SER A 159 -2.87 29.24 11.75
CA SER A 159 -3.93 30.07 12.32
C SER A 159 -3.43 30.85 13.55
N GLY A 160 -4.07 31.97 13.85
CA GLY A 160 -3.68 32.85 14.95
C GLY A 160 -2.25 33.37 14.79
N MET A 161 -1.48 33.34 15.88
CA MET A 161 -0.09 33.84 15.90
C MET A 161 0.84 33.11 14.91
N LYS A 162 0.56 31.84 14.58
CA LYS A 162 1.36 31.05 13.63
C LYS A 162 1.38 31.63 12.22
N VAL A 163 0.34 32.38 11.83
CA VAL A 163 0.29 33.06 10.52
C VAL A 163 1.40 34.09 10.44
N GLN A 164 1.49 34.97 11.43
CA GLN A 164 2.52 36.02 11.47
C GLN A 164 3.91 35.43 11.60
N GLU A 165 4.09 34.41 12.46
CA GLU A 165 5.36 33.69 12.59
C GLU A 165 5.82 33.13 11.24
N THR A 166 4.91 32.54 10.46
CA THR A 166 5.24 31.96 9.16
C THR A 166 5.65 33.05 8.15
N VAL A 167 4.91 34.17 8.13
CA VAL A 167 5.24 35.33 7.29
C VAL A 167 6.61 35.90 7.61
N ASP A 168 6.90 36.10 8.90
CA ASP A 168 8.18 36.64 9.35
C ASP A 168 9.34 35.70 9.01
N MET A 169 9.15 34.38 9.19
CA MET A 169 10.16 33.40 8.82
C MET A 169 10.45 33.37 7.32
N PHE A 170 9.42 33.50 6.46
CA PHE A 170 9.61 33.59 5.01
C PHE A 170 10.36 34.87 4.63
N PHE A 171 10.00 36.00 5.22
CA PHE A 171 10.68 37.27 4.99
C PHE A 171 12.16 37.19 5.38
N GLN A 172 12.48 36.61 6.54
CA GLN A 172 13.87 36.41 6.97
C GLN A 172 14.68 35.52 6.01
N HIS A 173 14.05 34.51 5.41
CA HIS A 173 14.75 33.57 4.51
C HIS A 173 14.86 34.06 3.07
N LYS A 174 13.86 34.79 2.56
CA LYS A 174 13.73 35.12 1.12
C LYS A 174 13.67 36.62 0.82
N GLY A 175 13.48 37.46 1.83
CA GLY A 175 13.40 38.92 1.70
C GLY A 175 12.09 39.45 1.09
N PHE A 176 11.13 38.58 0.75
CA PHE A 176 9.85 39.00 0.20
C PHE A 176 8.79 39.11 1.31
N PRO A 177 8.19 40.30 1.53
CA PRO A 177 7.27 40.50 2.63
C PRO A 177 5.89 39.89 2.34
N GLY A 178 5.17 39.53 3.40
CA GLY A 178 3.78 39.07 3.30
C GLY A 178 3.58 37.65 2.74
N VAL A 179 4.63 36.85 2.57
CA VAL A 179 4.50 35.46 2.09
C VAL A 179 4.08 34.55 3.24
N LEU A 180 2.87 34.03 3.18
CA LEU A 180 2.44 32.98 4.11
C LEU A 180 2.99 31.61 3.73
N SER A 181 3.02 31.30 2.44
CA SER A 181 3.37 29.98 1.94
C SER A 181 3.72 30.01 0.46
N ALA A 182 4.36 28.94 0.00
CA ALA A 182 4.62 28.71 -1.42
C ALA A 182 3.70 27.60 -1.93
N ILE A 183 3.11 27.81 -3.11
CA ILE A 183 2.25 26.85 -3.80
C ILE A 183 2.93 26.33 -5.07
N ASP A 184 2.86 25.03 -5.30
CA ASP A 184 3.30 24.42 -6.54
C ASP A 184 2.41 23.23 -6.92
N GLY A 185 2.42 22.86 -8.21
CA GLY A 185 1.61 21.80 -8.78
C GLY A 185 2.45 20.81 -9.59
N SER A 186 2.14 19.52 -9.45
CA SER A 186 2.73 18.45 -10.24
C SER A 186 1.66 17.64 -10.96
N HIS A 187 2.01 17.13 -12.14
CA HIS A 187 1.14 16.25 -12.92
C HIS A 187 1.46 14.81 -12.56
N ILE A 188 0.47 14.11 -11.99
CA ILE A 188 0.57 12.69 -11.67
C ILE A 188 -0.01 11.89 -12.85
N PRO A 189 0.80 11.10 -13.57
CA PRO A 189 0.31 10.28 -14.66
C PRO A 189 -0.74 9.28 -14.16
N ILE A 190 -1.80 9.11 -14.94
CA ILE A 190 -2.85 8.13 -14.66
C ILE A 190 -3.13 7.29 -15.90
N LYS A 191 -3.76 6.14 -15.72
CA LYS A 191 -4.43 5.46 -16.82
C LYS A 191 -5.62 6.32 -17.26
N THR A 192 -5.80 6.49 -18.56
CA THR A 192 -6.93 7.25 -19.11
C THR A 192 -8.25 6.71 -18.54
N PRO A 193 -9.05 7.56 -17.88
CA PRO A 193 -10.38 7.16 -17.42
C PRO A 193 -11.26 6.74 -18.59
N LYS A 194 -12.16 5.77 -18.35
CA LYS A 194 -13.11 5.29 -19.37
C LYS A 194 -14.18 6.33 -19.71
N VAL A 195 -14.52 7.18 -18.75
CA VAL A 195 -15.49 8.26 -18.87
C VAL A 195 -14.71 9.58 -18.90
N ASP A 196 -15.01 10.44 -19.86
CA ASP A 196 -14.39 11.77 -20.00
C ASP A 196 -12.85 11.79 -20.03
N GLY A 197 -12.23 10.74 -20.59
CA GLY A 197 -10.77 10.57 -20.58
C GLY A 197 -9.99 11.73 -21.23
N GLU A 198 -10.60 12.45 -22.16
CA GLU A 198 -10.02 13.63 -22.82
C GLU A 198 -9.74 14.77 -21.83
N GLN A 199 -10.56 14.91 -20.77
CA GLN A 199 -10.38 15.95 -19.75
C GLN A 199 -9.07 15.78 -18.97
N TYR A 200 -8.56 14.56 -18.89
CA TYR A 200 -7.34 14.24 -18.17
C TYR A 200 -6.10 14.43 -19.04
N TYR A 201 -6.25 14.67 -20.35
CA TYR A 201 -5.11 14.82 -21.25
C TYR A 201 -4.47 16.20 -21.10
N SER A 202 -3.34 16.23 -20.40
CA SER A 202 -2.66 17.48 -20.06
C SER A 202 -1.83 18.05 -21.22
N ARG A 203 -1.36 19.30 -21.06
CA ARG A 203 -0.39 19.94 -21.96
C ARG A 203 0.93 19.18 -22.07
N LYS A 204 1.24 18.30 -21.11
CA LYS A 204 2.43 17.42 -21.15
C LYS A 204 2.26 16.21 -22.07
N LYS A 205 1.15 16.14 -22.83
CA LYS A 205 0.83 15.09 -23.81
C LYS A 205 0.64 13.70 -23.20
N PHE A 206 0.18 13.64 -21.95
CA PHE A 206 -0.25 12.39 -21.30
C PHE A 206 -1.44 12.62 -20.35
N PRO A 207 -2.27 11.60 -20.10
CA PRO A 207 -3.35 11.64 -19.11
C PRO A 207 -2.80 11.81 -17.69
N SER A 208 -3.26 12.81 -16.96
CA SER A 208 -2.78 13.13 -15.62
C SER A 208 -3.83 13.82 -14.75
N ILE A 209 -3.67 13.72 -13.44
CA ILE A 209 -4.33 14.59 -12.46
C ILE A 209 -3.32 15.55 -11.85
N ILE A 210 -3.81 16.68 -11.32
CA ILE A 210 -2.99 17.64 -10.59
C ILE A 210 -2.84 17.18 -9.13
N LEU A 211 -1.60 17.19 -8.64
CA LEU A 211 -1.25 17.28 -7.22
C LEU A 211 -0.79 18.71 -6.96
N GLN A 212 -1.50 19.44 -6.13
CA GLN A 212 -1.12 20.77 -5.65
C GLN A 212 -0.68 20.66 -4.19
N ALA A 213 0.43 21.30 -3.86
CA ALA A 213 0.93 21.37 -2.50
C ALA A 213 1.23 22.81 -2.10
N VAL A 214 0.85 23.15 -0.88
CA VAL A 214 1.21 24.42 -0.25
C VAL A 214 2.16 24.13 0.89
N CYS A 215 3.31 24.79 0.93
CA CYS A 215 4.36 24.54 1.92
C CYS A 215 4.77 25.80 2.67
N ASP A 216 5.18 25.62 3.93
CA ASP A 216 5.88 26.65 4.70
C ASP A 216 7.36 26.77 4.27
N LYS A 217 8.10 27.68 4.90
CA LYS A 217 9.52 27.89 4.61
C LYS A 217 10.41 26.69 4.95
N ASN A 218 9.95 25.83 5.86
CA ASN A 218 10.64 24.62 6.29
C ASN A 218 10.32 23.41 5.39
N LEU A 219 9.55 23.64 4.32
CA LEU A 219 9.06 22.60 3.40
C LEU A 219 8.05 21.64 4.07
N HIS A 220 7.38 22.08 5.14
CA HIS A 220 6.25 21.36 5.68
C HIS A 220 4.99 21.66 4.86
N PHE A 221 4.25 20.61 4.52
CA PHE A 221 2.96 20.76 3.86
C PHE A 221 1.93 21.41 4.80
N LEU A 222 1.29 22.48 4.31
CA LEU A 222 0.20 23.21 4.97
C LEU A 222 -1.16 22.87 4.37
N ASP A 223 -1.17 22.56 3.08
CA ASP A 223 -2.34 22.10 2.35
C ASP A 223 -1.91 21.17 1.20
N LEU A 224 -2.77 20.19 0.89
CA LEU A 224 -2.56 19.23 -0.18
C LEU A 224 -3.89 19.00 -0.90
N TYR A 225 -3.86 19.12 -2.23
CA TYR A 225 -5.00 18.82 -3.06
C TYR A 225 -4.61 17.89 -4.21
N CYS A 226 -5.40 16.85 -4.47
CA CYS A 226 -5.16 15.93 -5.58
C CYS A 226 -6.50 15.51 -6.21
N GLY A 227 -6.63 15.66 -7.54
CA GLY A 227 -7.75 15.02 -8.25
C GLY A 227 -8.35 15.77 -9.44
N TRP A 228 -8.07 17.06 -9.64
CA TRP A 228 -8.64 17.77 -10.77
C TRP A 228 -7.99 17.33 -12.10
N PRO A 229 -8.79 17.05 -13.16
CA PRO A 229 -8.31 17.02 -14.53
C PRO A 229 -7.73 18.39 -14.92
N VAL A 230 -6.78 18.38 -15.87
CA VAL A 230 -6.14 19.61 -16.34
C VAL A 230 -6.95 20.12 -17.52
N TYR A 231 -7.78 21.13 -17.32
CA TYR A 231 -8.43 21.80 -18.43
C TYR A 231 -7.40 22.32 -19.43
N LYS A 232 -7.62 22.04 -20.73
CA LYS A 232 -6.99 22.82 -21.79
C LYS A 232 -7.44 24.26 -21.57
N CYS A 233 -6.56 25.15 -21.09
CA CYS A 233 -6.77 26.56 -21.39
C CYS A 233 -6.63 26.66 -22.90
N ILE A 234 -7.76 26.93 -23.54
CA ILE A 234 -7.88 27.31 -24.94
C ILE A 234 -7.24 28.67 -25.10
#